data_AF-A0A838D7C5-F1
#
_entry.id   AF-A0A838D7C5-F1
#
_cell.length_a   1.000
_cell.length_b   1.000
_cell.length_c   1.000
_cell.angle_alpha   90.00
_cell.angle_beta   90.00
_cell.angle_gamma   90.00
#
_symmetry.space_group_name_H-M   'P 1'
#
loop_
_entity.id
_entity.type
_entity.pdbx_description
1 polymer ?
#
loop_
_entity_poly.entity_id
_entity_poly.type
_entity_poly.pdbx_seq_one_letter_code
_entity_poly.pdbx_strand_id
1 'polypeptide(L)'
;MNSGIHPILEHYLFRIREMIKSVGIGDIEFQNHDLEMLLESILNASFPNPDDIDKIMRLLRKDLEENYRGLKSHLVEGKINFCCPISKLIGTKE
;
A
#
# COMPACT_ATOMS: atom_id res chain seq x y z
N MET A 1 -1.53 0.77 23.84
CA MET A 1 -0.24 0.80 23.11
C MET A 1 -0.49 1.58 21.84
N ASN A 2 0.20 2.71 21.67
CA ASN A 2 0.02 3.57 20.51
C ASN A 2 0.73 2.90 19.33
N SER A 3 -0.03 2.35 18.39
CA SER A 3 0.48 1.54 17.27
C SER A 3 1.29 2.37 16.25
N GLY A 4 1.26 3.70 16.34
CA GLY A 4 1.84 4.60 15.33
C GLY A 4 1.05 4.62 14.01
N ILE A 5 -0.11 3.96 13.94
CA ILE A 5 -0.95 3.86 12.75
C ILE A 5 -1.99 4.97 12.77
N HIS A 6 -2.20 5.61 11.61
CA HIS A 6 -3.21 6.67 11.47
C HIS A 6 -4.62 6.15 11.86
N PRO A 7 -5.45 6.90 12.61
CA PRO A 7 -6.71 6.40 13.18
C PRO A 7 -7.70 5.79 12.17
N ILE A 8 -7.70 6.33 10.94
CA ILE A 8 -8.53 5.80 9.84
C ILE A 8 -8.11 4.37 9.45
N LEU A 9 -6.80 4.10 9.40
CA LEU A 9 -6.26 2.77 9.09
C LEU A 9 -6.62 1.77 10.18
N GLU A 10 -6.58 2.16 11.46
CA GLU A 10 -7.02 1.29 12.56
C GLU A 10 -8.49 0.87 12.42
N HIS A 11 -9.37 1.81 12.04
CA HIS A 11 -10.79 1.51 11.80
C HIS A 11 -10.99 0.47 10.68
N TYR A 12 -10.27 0.61 9.56
CA TYR A 12 -10.36 -0.33 8.45
C TYR A 12 -9.80 -1.71 8.81
N LEU A 13 -8.66 -1.78 9.51
CA LEU A 13 -8.07 -3.05 9.95
C LEU A 13 -8.98 -3.80 10.92
N PHE A 14 -9.65 -3.08 11.83
CA PHE A 14 -10.67 -3.66 12.70
C PHE A 14 -11.82 -4.27 11.89
N ARG A 15 -12.36 -3.53 10.91
CA ARG A 15 -13.45 -4.03 10.05
C ARG A 15 -13.04 -5.28 9.27
N ILE A 16 -11.84 -5.30 8.70
CA ILE A 16 -11.31 -6.46 7.99
C ILE A 16 -11.18 -7.66 8.93
N ARG A 17 -10.68 -7.45 10.16
CA ARG A 17 -10.58 -8.51 11.17
C ARG A 17 -11.94 -9.15 11.47
N GLU A 18 -12.97 -8.33 11.67
CA GLU A 18 -14.31 -8.82 11.98
C GLU A 18 -14.93 -9.56 10.79
N MET A 19 -14.70 -9.09 9.56
CA MET A 19 -15.10 -9.82 8.35
C MET A 19 -14.44 -11.20 8.25
N ILE A 20 -13.14 -11.29 8.54
CA ILE A 20 -12.40 -12.56 8.47
C ILE A 20 -12.87 -13.54 9.55
N LYS A 21 -13.12 -13.05 10.77
CA LYS A 21 -13.70 -13.88 11.84
C LYS A 21 -15.09 -14.41 11.46
N SER A 22 -15.90 -13.60 10.79
CA SER A 22 -17.26 -13.99 10.39
C SER A 22 -17.32 -15.20 9.44
N VAL A 23 -16.21 -15.51 8.75
CA VAL A 23 -16.09 -16.68 7.86
C VAL A 23 -15.36 -17.86 8.52
N GLY A 24 -15.17 -17.82 9.84
CA GLY A 24 -14.60 -18.91 10.65
C GLY A 24 -13.06 -18.95 10.67
N ILE A 25 -12.39 -17.87 10.27
CA ILE A 25 -10.92 -17.77 10.35
C ILE A 25 -10.55 -17.14 11.70
N GLY A 26 -9.90 -17.94 12.56
CA GLY A 26 -9.39 -17.56 13.88
C GLY A 26 -7.89 -17.22 13.86
N ASP A 27 -7.35 -16.88 15.04
CA ASP A 27 -5.92 -16.62 15.27
C ASP A 27 -5.24 -15.73 14.22
N ILE A 28 -5.85 -14.56 13.99
CA ILE A 28 -5.41 -13.64 12.93
C ILE A 28 -4.22 -12.79 13.40
N GLU A 29 -3.05 -13.00 12.79
CA GLU A 29 -1.87 -12.16 12.91
C GLU A 29 -1.86 -11.06 11.83
N PHE A 30 -1.49 -9.84 12.23
CA PHE A 30 -1.33 -8.70 11.33
C PHE A 30 0.14 -8.29 11.29
N GLN A 31 0.69 -8.19 10.08
CA GLN A 31 2.03 -7.64 9.86
C GLN A 31 1.96 -6.52 8.83
N ASN A 32 2.54 -5.36 9.13
CA ASN A 32 2.59 -4.22 8.22
C ASN A 32 3.99 -4.10 7.62
N HIS A 33 4.05 -3.88 6.31
CA HIS A 33 5.29 -3.75 5.56
C HIS A 33 5.17 -2.62 4.55
N ASP A 34 6.27 -1.90 4.31
CA ASP A 34 6.37 -1.01 3.16
C ASP A 34 6.87 -1.84 1.97
N LEU A 35 6.01 -2.04 0.98
CA LEU A 35 6.38 -2.72 -0.25
C LEU A 35 6.96 -1.72 -1.24
N GLU A 36 8.26 -1.80 -1.47
CA GLU A 36 8.97 -1.00 -2.45
C GLU A 36 8.74 -1.52 -3.86
N MET A 37 8.43 -0.62 -4.79
CA MET A 37 8.07 -0.96 -6.17
C MET A 37 8.65 0.03 -7.16
N LEU A 38 9.11 -0.48 -8.30
CA LEU A 38 9.50 0.31 -9.46
C LEU A 38 8.26 0.73 -10.25
N LEU A 39 8.07 2.04 -10.46
CA LEU A 39 6.90 2.59 -11.17
C LEU A 39 6.75 2.02 -12.58
N GLU A 40 7.84 1.92 -13.32
CA GLU A 40 7.85 1.37 -14.67
C GLU A 40 7.32 -0.07 -14.71
N SER A 41 7.72 -0.92 -13.75
CA SER A 41 7.23 -2.29 -13.64
C SER A 41 5.73 -2.35 -13.38
N ILE A 42 5.21 -1.48 -12.53
CA ILE A 42 3.76 -1.43 -12.23
C ILE A 42 2.96 -0.92 -13.42
N LEU A 43 3.42 0.12 -14.12
CA LEU A 43 2.75 0.62 -15.33
C LEU A 43 2.68 -0.46 -16.41
N ASN A 44 3.78 -1.20 -16.61
CA ASN A 44 3.83 -2.28 -17.59
C ASN A 44 2.92 -3.47 -17.22
N ALA A 45 2.83 -3.80 -15.92
CA ALA A 45 2.03 -4.93 -15.46
C ALA A 45 0.52 -4.64 -15.34
N SER A 46 0.15 -3.38 -15.07
CA SER A 46 -1.24 -2.97 -14.81
C SER A 46 -2.01 -2.54 -16.06
N PHE A 47 -1.32 -2.33 -17.19
CA PHE A 47 -1.90 -1.88 -18.46
C PHE A 47 -2.91 -0.73 -18.28
N PRO A 48 -2.49 0.39 -17.65
CA PRO A 48 -3.40 1.49 -17.40
C PRO A 48 -3.91 2.08 -18.72
N ASN A 49 -5.06 2.76 -18.68
CA ASN A 49 -5.49 3.57 -19.81
C ASN A 49 -4.38 4.55 -20.20
N PRO A 50 -4.04 4.68 -21.50
CA PRO A 50 -2.94 5.56 -21.93
C PRO A 50 -3.09 6.99 -21.41
N ASP A 51 -4.32 7.51 -21.36
CA ASP A 51 -4.65 8.87 -20.87
C ASP A 51 -4.40 9.07 -19.36
N ASP A 52 -4.21 7.98 -18.61
CA ASP A 52 -3.95 8.02 -17.17
C ASP A 52 -2.46 7.92 -16.84
N ILE A 53 -1.60 7.48 -17.78
CA ILE A 53 -0.15 7.34 -17.57
C ILE A 53 0.46 8.68 -17.14
N ASP A 54 0.18 9.75 -17.89
CA ASP A 54 0.71 11.09 -17.59
C ASP A 54 0.24 11.60 -16.23
N LYS A 55 -1.00 11.29 -15.85
CA LYS A 55 -1.55 11.66 -14.54
C LYS A 55 -0.81 10.93 -13.43
N ILE A 56 -0.61 9.62 -13.56
CA ILE A 56 0.11 8.79 -12.59
C ILE A 56 1.55 9.28 -12.43
N MET A 57 2.25 9.51 -13.55
CA MET A 57 3.62 10.03 -13.55
C MET A 57 3.72 11.38 -12.85
N ARG A 58 2.78 12.31 -13.11
CA ARG A 58 2.74 13.61 -12.43
C ARG A 58 2.50 13.47 -10.93
N LEU A 59 1.62 12.57 -10.51
CA LEU A 59 1.34 12.34 -9.10
C LEU A 59 2.56 11.81 -8.35
N LEU A 60 3.28 10.84 -8.91
CA LEU A 60 4.45 10.26 -8.26
C LEU A 60 5.67 11.19 -8.32
N ARG A 61 5.83 11.98 -9.38
CA ARG A 61 6.85 13.04 -9.41
C ARG A 61 6.63 14.08 -8.33
N LYS A 62 5.38 14.50 -8.11
CA LYS A 62 5.05 15.41 -6.99
C LYS A 62 5.37 14.78 -5.63
N ASP A 63 5.17 13.48 -5.50
CA ASP A 63 5.47 12.76 -4.27
C ASP A 63 6.98 12.66 -3.97
N LEU A 64 7.86 12.73 -4.99
CA LEU A 64 9.32 12.86 -4.80
C LEU A 64 9.71 14.13 -4.04
N GLU A 65 8.93 15.21 -4.19
CA GLU A 65 9.23 16.53 -3.61
C GLU A 65 8.58 16.69 -2.23
N GLU A 66 7.31 16.32 -2.11
CA GLU A 66 6.47 16.66 -0.95
C GLU A 66 6.05 15.46 -0.10
N ASN A 67 6.29 14.22 -0.56
CA ASN A 67 5.71 12.99 0.00
C ASN A 67 4.20 13.13 0.29
N TYR A 68 3.49 13.86 -0.58
CA TYR A 68 2.12 14.32 -0.37
C TYR A 68 1.13 13.18 -0.13
N ARG A 69 1.38 12.00 -0.71
CA ARG A 69 0.52 10.82 -0.59
C ARG A 69 1.05 9.78 0.39
N GLY A 70 2.20 10.02 1.02
CA GLY A 70 2.84 9.08 1.92
C GLY A 70 3.42 7.85 1.22
N LEU A 71 3.64 7.92 -0.10
CA LEU A 71 4.20 6.81 -0.88
C LEU A 71 5.72 6.76 -0.79
N LYS A 72 6.37 7.70 -0.09
CA LYS A 72 7.82 7.74 0.13
C LYS A 72 8.60 7.57 -1.18
N SER A 73 8.11 8.24 -2.23
CA SER A 73 8.69 8.12 -3.55
C SER A 73 10.13 8.64 -3.56
N HIS A 74 11.03 7.95 -4.26
CA HIS A 74 12.43 8.35 -4.38
C HIS A 74 13.05 7.84 -5.70
N LEU A 75 14.24 8.33 -6.02
CA LEU A 75 14.98 7.93 -7.22
C LEU A 75 16.04 6.88 -6.90
N VAL A 76 16.09 5.82 -7.70
CA VAL A 76 17.18 4.84 -7.73
C VAL A 76 17.65 4.73 -9.18
N GLU A 77 18.91 5.07 -9.44
CA GLU A 77 19.49 5.05 -10.79
C GLU A 77 18.66 5.84 -11.84
N GLY A 78 18.05 6.95 -11.42
CA GLY A 78 17.21 7.80 -12.27
C GLY A 78 15.79 7.28 -12.50
N LYS A 79 15.40 6.16 -11.88
CA LYS A 79 14.07 5.58 -11.94
C LYS A 79 13.28 5.86 -10.66
N ILE A 80 11.96 6.06 -10.80
CA ILE A 80 11.06 6.33 -9.67
C ILE A 80 10.69 5.01 -8.99
N ASN A 81 11.09 4.88 -7.72
CA ASN A 81 10.60 3.87 -6.80
C ASN A 81 9.64 4.52 -5.79
N PHE A 82 8.69 3.74 -5.31
CA PHE A 82 7.76 4.17 -4.27
C PHE A 82 7.38 3.01 -3.36
N CYS A 83 7.05 3.33 -2.11
CA CYS A 83 6.64 2.39 -1.08
C CYS A 83 5.12 2.43 -0.91
N CYS A 84 4.47 1.28 -1.12
CA CYS A 84 3.07 1.11 -0.81
C CYS A 84 2.94 0.42 0.57
N PRO A 85 2.24 1.02 1.54
CA PRO A 85 1.99 0.33 2.81
C PRO A 85 1.03 -0.83 2.58
N ILE A 86 1.49 -2.04 2.90
CA ILE A 86 0.67 -3.25 2.82
C ILE A 86 0.50 -3.88 4.20
N SER A 87 -0.66 -4.48 4.42
CA SER A 87 -0.92 -5.31 5.60
C SER A 87 -1.07 -6.75 5.15
N LYS A 88 -0.24 -7.63 5.69
CA LYS A 88 -0.37 -9.09 5.57
C LYS A 88 -1.19 -9.60 6.74
N LEU A 89 -2.21 -10.40 6.44
CA LEU A 89 -3.05 -11.08 7.40
C LEU A 89 -2.84 -12.58 7.25
N ILE A 90 -2.51 -13.26 8.36
CA ILE A 90 -2.38 -14.72 8.40
C ILE A 90 -3.35 -15.21 9.46
N GLY A 91 -4.18 -16.17 9.12
CA GLY A 91 -5.10 -16.80 10.06
C GLY A 91 -5.39 -18.23 9.63
N THR A 92 -5.85 -19.03 10.57
CA THR A 92 -6.21 -20.43 10.34
C THR A 92 -7.71 -20.60 10.41
N LYS A 93 -8.25 -21.41 9.51
CA LYS A 93 -9.64 -21.84 9.56
C LYS A 93 -9.70 -23.13 10.35
N GLU A 94 -10.56 -23.17 11.37
CA GLU A 94 -10.94 -24.42 12.03
C GLU A 94 -12.00 -25.17 11.24
#